data_AF-A0A2V7JZ92-F1
#
_entry.id   AF-A0A2V7JZ92-F1
#
_cell.length_a   1.000
_cell.length_b   1.000
_cell.length_c   1.000
_cell.angle_alpha   90.00
_cell.angle_beta   90.00
_cell.angle_gamma   90.00
#
_symmetry.space_group_name_H-M   'P 1'
#
loop_
_entity.id
_entity.type
_entity.pdbx_description
1 polymer ?
#
loop_
_entity_poly.entity_id
_entity_poly.type
_entity_poly.pdbx_seq_one_letter_code
_entity_poly.pdbx_strand_id
1 'polypeptide(L)'
;MINREEYVQKLKHQIEQWNAQMAHWEAMSRSAQDRYLKQLEQFREKRDAAMAELRRLQSASADAWADMMKGTEAAFKSMQEAFENARKKFERK
;
A
#
# COMPACT_ATOMS: atom_id res chain seq x y z
N MET A 1 -0.89 16.12 18.59
CA MET A 1 -0.12 14.93 18.22
C MET A 1 -1.11 13.94 17.64
N ILE A 2 -0.80 13.30 16.51
CA ILE A 2 -1.64 12.19 16.03
C ILE A 2 -1.50 11.06 17.04
N ASN A 3 -2.61 10.56 17.58
CA ASN A 3 -2.55 9.44 18.50
C ASN A 3 -2.32 8.12 17.71
N ARG A 4 -1.90 7.07 18.41
CA ARG A 4 -1.63 5.73 17.85
C ARG A 4 -2.74 5.24 16.92
N GLU A 5 -3.99 5.40 17.33
CA GLU A 5 -5.16 4.93 16.60
C GLU A 5 -5.41 5.75 15.35
N GLU A 6 -5.35 7.08 15.44
CA GLU A 6 -5.48 7.98 14.29
C GLU A 6 -4.43 7.67 13.22
N TYR A 7 -3.20 7.38 13.62
CA TYR A 7 -2.14 6.99 12.69
C TYR A 7 -2.47 5.67 11.98
N VAL A 8 -2.89 4.65 12.72
CA VAL A 8 -3.31 3.35 12.15
C VAL A 8 -4.49 3.52 11.20
N GLN A 9 -5.50 4.31 11.58
CA GLN A 9 -6.68 4.52 10.76
C GLN A 9 -6.32 5.24 9.46
N LYS A 10 -5.43 6.24 9.52
CA LYS A 10 -4.90 6.90 8.31
C LYS A 10 -4.23 5.90 7.37
N LEU A 11 -3.37 5.03 7.90
CA LEU A 11 -2.69 4.01 7.11
C LEU A 11 -3.64 2.98 6.51
N LYS A 12 -4.64 2.53 7.28
CA LYS A 12 -5.72 1.66 6.77
C LYS A 12 -6.44 2.29 5.59
N HIS A 13 -6.85 3.55 5.75
CA HIS A 13 -7.58 4.26 4.70
C HIS A 13 -6.76 4.39 3.41
N GLN A 14 -5.46 4.66 3.52
CA GLN A 14 -4.57 4.68 2.35
C GLN A 14 -4.50 3.34 1.64
N ILE A 15 -4.38 2.23 2.37
CA ILE A 15 -4.39 0.89 1.78
C ILE A 15 -5.73 0.61 1.09
N GLU A 16 -6.85 0.99 1.70
CA GLU A 16 -8.18 0.83 1.09
C GLU A 16 -8.31 1.62 -0.22
N GLN A 17 -7.84 2.86 -0.25
CA GLN A 17 -7.83 3.69 -1.46
C GLN A 17 -7.00 3.03 -2.57
N TRP A 18 -5.80 2.56 -2.25
CA TRP A 18 -4.95 1.89 -3.23
C TRP A 18 -5.56 0.56 -3.71
N ASN A 19 -6.22 -0.20 -2.83
CA ASN A 19 -6.92 -1.44 -3.18
C ASN A 19 -8.08 -1.19 -4.15
N ALA A 20 -8.90 -0.17 -3.90
CA ALA A 20 -10.02 0.18 -4.77
C ALA A 20 -9.52 0.55 -6.18
N GLN A 21 -8.46 1.34 -6.26
CA GLN A 21 -7.87 1.74 -7.54
C GLN A 21 -7.15 0.58 -8.24
N MET A 22 -6.53 -0.33 -7.50
CA MET A 22 -5.95 -1.55 -8.07
C MET A 22 -7.03 -2.45 -8.67
N ALA A 23 -8.17 -2.64 -7.99
CA ALA A 23 -9.29 -3.42 -8.53
C ALA A 23 -9.82 -2.82 -9.85
N HIS A 24 -9.85 -1.49 -9.96
CA HIS A 24 -10.19 -0.81 -11.21
C HIS A 24 -9.17 -1.11 -12.32
N TRP A 25 -7.86 -1.00 -12.04
CA TRP A 25 -6.82 -1.34 -13.02
C TRP A 25 -6.82 -2.82 -13.41
N GLU A 26 -7.13 -3.71 -12.48
CA GLU A 26 -7.23 -5.15 -12.73
C GLU A 26 -8.42 -5.49 -13.65
N ALA A 27 -9.56 -4.82 -13.46
CA ALA A 27 -10.69 -4.96 -14.37
C ALA A 27 -10.34 -4.48 -15.79
N MET A 28 -9.61 -3.37 -15.90
CA MET A 28 -9.13 -2.85 -17.19
C MET A 28 -8.07 -3.76 -17.83
N SER A 29 -7.16 -4.33 -17.05
CA SER A 29 -6.07 -5.20 -17.52
C SER A 29 -6.52 -6.61 -17.90
N ARG A 30 -7.67 -7.10 -17.42
CA ARG A 30 -8.27 -8.36 -17.91
C ARG A 30 -8.44 -8.38 -19.44
N SER A 31 -8.52 -7.21 -20.07
CA SER A 31 -8.56 -7.04 -21.53
C SER A 31 -7.21 -6.68 -22.17
N ALA A 32 -6.17 -6.36 -21.39
CA ALA A 32 -4.93 -5.75 -21.85
C ALA A 32 -3.69 -6.50 -21.33
N GLN A 33 -2.93 -7.06 -22.28
CA GLN A 33 -1.54 -7.59 -22.27
C GLN A 33 -0.77 -7.71 -20.93
N ASP A 34 0.02 -8.79 -20.82
CA ASP A 34 0.96 -9.16 -19.73
C ASP A 34 1.78 -8.02 -19.10
N ARG A 35 2.01 -6.93 -19.83
CA ARG A 35 2.75 -5.76 -19.38
C ARG A 35 2.16 -5.10 -18.12
N TYR A 36 0.86 -5.23 -17.90
CA TYR A 36 0.18 -4.68 -16.73
C TYR A 36 0.15 -5.64 -15.54
N LEU A 37 0.14 -6.96 -15.81
CA LEU A 37 0.12 -7.99 -14.77
C LEU A 37 1.31 -7.86 -13.82
N LYS A 38 2.51 -7.67 -14.36
CA LYS A 38 3.73 -7.49 -13.56
C LYS A 38 3.65 -6.29 -12.60
N GLN A 39 3.04 -5.18 -13.02
CA GLN A 39 2.90 -4.01 -12.16
C GLN A 39 1.85 -4.22 -11.07
N LEU A 40 0.77 -4.94 -11.39
CA LEU A 40 -0.24 -5.34 -10.41
C LEU A 40 0.33 -6.32 -9.39
N GLU A 41 1.16 -7.28 -9.81
CA GLU A 41 1.86 -8.20 -8.91
C GLU A 41 2.83 -7.48 -7.97
N GLN A 42 3.70 -6.62 -8.51
CA GLN A 42 4.60 -5.81 -7.69
C GLN A 42 3.84 -4.95 -6.66
N PHE A 43 2.73 -4.35 -7.09
CA PHE A 43 1.89 -3.59 -6.18
C PHE A 43 1.26 -4.48 -5.09
N ARG A 44 0.79 -5.70 -5.43
CA ARG A 44 0.23 -6.66 -4.46
C ARG A 44 1.25 -7.08 -3.41
N GLU A 45 2.48 -7.37 -3.82
CA GLU A 45 3.57 -7.71 -2.89
C GLU A 45 3.83 -6.56 -1.91
N LYS A 46 3.89 -5.32 -2.41
CA LYS A 46 4.10 -4.14 -1.57
C LYS A 46 2.91 -3.86 -0.64
N ARG A 47 1.69 -4.09 -1.11
CA ARG A 47 0.48 -4.03 -0.28
C ARG A 47 0.55 -5.02 0.87
N ASP A 48 0.91 -6.27 0.57
CA ASP A 48 0.93 -7.32 1.58
C ASP A 48 2.01 -7.04 2.64
N ALA A 49 3.16 -6.50 2.23
CA ALA A 49 4.18 -5.98 3.14
C ALA A 49 3.67 -4.82 4.00
N ALA A 50 2.99 -3.83 3.42
CA ALA A 50 2.42 -2.70 4.15
C ALA A 50 1.32 -3.14 5.14
N MET A 51 0.48 -4.12 4.76
CA MET A 51 -0.52 -4.72 5.64
C MET A 51 0.12 -5.51 6.80
N ALA A 52 1.21 -6.22 6.54
CA ALA A 52 1.95 -6.92 7.58
C ALA A 52 2.55 -5.93 8.58
N GLU A 53 3.23 -4.87 8.12
CA GLU A 53 3.77 -3.83 8.99
C GLU A 53 2.68 -3.09 9.76
N LEU A 54 1.54 -2.79 9.13
CA LEU A 54 0.40 -2.19 9.82
C LEU A 54 -0.12 -3.08 10.96
N ARG A 55 -0.25 -4.39 10.75
CA ARG A 55 -0.65 -5.34 11.80
C ARG A 55 0.36 -5.39 12.93
N ARG A 56 1.65 -5.42 12.59
CA ARG A 56 2.74 -5.38 13.57
C ARG A 56 2.67 -4.12 14.40
N LEU A 57 2.56 -2.97 13.74
CA LEU A 57 2.40 -1.67 14.37
C LEU A 57 1.21 -1.71 15.33
N GLN A 58 0.01 -2.09 14.86
CA GLN A 58 -1.20 -2.22 15.69
C GLN A 58 -1.02 -3.09 16.94
N SER A 59 -0.15 -4.09 16.91
CA SER A 59 0.15 -4.98 18.05
C SER A 59 1.29 -4.50 18.96
N ALA A 60 2.02 -3.47 18.58
CA ALA A 60 3.23 -3.03 19.29
C ALA A 60 2.92 -2.51 20.70
N SER A 61 3.86 -2.62 21.64
CA SER A 61 3.78 -1.88 22.91
C SER A 61 4.03 -0.38 22.66
N ALA A 62 3.75 0.48 23.64
CA ALA A 62 4.05 1.91 23.55
C ALA A 62 5.54 2.17 23.29
N ASP A 63 6.42 1.40 23.95
CA ASP A 63 7.88 1.54 23.84
C ASP A 63 8.42 1.09 22.47
N ALA A 64 7.80 0.07 21.86
CA ALA A 64 8.19 -0.43 20.54
C ALA A 64 7.55 0.36 19.38
N TRP A 65 6.51 1.15 19.66
CA TRP A 65 5.71 1.83 18.64
C TRP A 65 6.53 2.78 17.78
N ALA A 66 7.43 3.56 18.40
CA ALA A 66 8.23 4.56 17.71
C ALA A 66 9.17 3.94 16.66
N ASP A 67 9.78 2.78 16.98
CA ASP A 67 10.67 2.09 16.04
C ASP A 67 9.88 1.34 14.96
N MET A 68 8.73 0.76 15.31
CA MET A 68 7.86 0.08 14.36
C MET A 68 7.19 1.05 13.37
N MET A 69 6.95 2.31 13.77
CA MET A 69 6.51 3.34 12.84
C MET A 69 7.49 3.54 11.70
N LYS A 70 8.81 3.57 11.96
CA LYS A 70 9.82 3.76 10.90
C LYS A 70 9.77 2.64 9.85
N GLY A 71 9.62 1.39 10.29
CA GLY A 71 9.46 0.24 9.40
C GLY A 71 8.16 0.32 8.58
N THR A 72 7.08 0.74 9.23
CA THR A 72 5.79 0.94 8.58
C THR A 72 5.85 2.07 7.54
N GLU A 73 6.47 3.20 7.85
CA GLU A 73 6.66 4.32 6.92
C GLU A 73 7.45 3.91 5.68
N ALA A 74 8.51 3.13 5.84
CA ALA A 74 9.29 2.62 4.72
C ALA A 74 8.45 1.71 3.80
N ALA A 75 7.66 0.80 4.38
CA ALA A 75 6.78 -0.09 3.63
C ALA A 75 5.70 0.69 2.86
N PHE A 76 5.06 1.66 3.51
CA PHE A 76 4.04 2.51 2.90
C PHE A 76 4.61 3.42 1.81
N LYS A 77 5.81 3.97 2.00
CA LYS A 77 6.50 4.74 0.96
C LYS A 77 6.79 3.89 -0.27
N SER A 78 7.30 2.67 -0.08
CA SER A 78 7.55 1.75 -1.20
C SER A 78 6.26 1.36 -1.92
N MET A 79 5.16 1.19 -1.19
CA MET A 79 3.84 0.93 -1.77
C MET A 79 3.32 2.14 -2.57
N GLN A 80 3.48 3.35 -2.04
CA GLN A 80 3.09 4.58 -2.72
C GLN A 80 3.87 4.76 -4.04
N GLU A 81 5.17 4.48 -4.04
CA GLU A 81 5.99 4.54 -5.26
C GLU A 81 5.53 3.52 -6.31
N ALA A 82 5.25 2.28 -5.89
CA ALA A 82 4.72 1.24 -6.77
C ALA A 82 3.35 1.62 -7.36
N PHE A 83 2.48 2.20 -6.52
CA PHE A 83 1.17 2.70 -6.92
C PHE A 83 1.26 3.81 -7.96
N GLU A 84 2.06 4.86 -7.71
CA GLU A 84 2.26 5.97 -8.65
C GLU A 84 2.85 5.48 -9.98
N ASN A 85 3.76 4.50 -9.93
CA ASN A 85 4.31 3.88 -11.12
C ASN A 85 3.25 3.11 -11.92
N ALA A 86 2.41 2.30 -11.25
CA ALA A 86 1.31 1.60 -11.89
C ALA A 86 0.31 2.61 -12.49
N ARG A 87 -0.12 3.60 -11.71
CA ARG A 87 -1.03 4.67 -12.12
C ARG A 87 -0.57 5.35 -13.41
N LYS A 88 0.69 5.82 -13.46
CA LYS A 88 1.26 6.46 -14.66
C LYS A 88 1.27 5.57 -15.90
N LYS A 89 1.27 4.23 -15.75
CA LYS A 89 1.22 3.28 -16.88
C LYS A 89 -0.21 3.02 -17.33
N PHE A 90 -1.17 3.04 -16.40
CA PHE A 90 -2.59 2.85 -16.69
C PHE A 90 -3.26 4.13 -17.21
N GLU A 91 -2.91 5.32 -16.69
CA GLU A 91 -3.45 6.62 -17.11
C GLU A 91 -2.81 7.18 -18.40
N ARG A 92 -1.70 6.61 -18.88
CA ARG A 92 -1.07 7.02 -20.14
C ARG A 92 -1.77 6.49 -21.41
N LYS A 93 -2.95 5.89 -21.26
CA LYS A 93 -3.75 5.29 -22.32
C LYS A 93 -5.03 6.10 -22.51
#